data_AF-A0A7Y6Z4N8-F1
#
_entry.id   AF-A0A7Y6Z4N8-F1
#
_cell.length_a   1.000
_cell.length_b   1.000
_cell.length_c   1.000
_cell.angle_alpha   90.00
_cell.angle_beta   90.00
_cell.angle_gamma   90.00
#
_symmetry.space_group_name_H-M   'P 1'
#
loop_
_entity.id
_entity.type
_entity.pdbx_description
1 polymer ?
#
loop_
_entity_poly.entity_id
_entity_poly.type
_entity_poly.pdbx_seq_one_letter_code
_entity_poly.pdbx_strand_id
1 'polypeptide(L)'
;MIWTVYLSGEIHTDWRERIQAGCAELELPVEFVSPNTDHDSSDAAGDHLGAEAQPFWRDHKSSKVNAIRTKNLIESANIGVVRFGNQYKQWNAAF
;
A
#
# COMPACT_ATOMS: atom_id res chain seq x y z
N MET A 1 -20.16 -12.83 -2.80
CA MET A 1 -18.85 -12.53 -3.44
C MET A 1 -18.26 -11.38 -2.64
N ILE A 2 -17.02 -11.52 -2.16
CA ILE A 2 -16.32 -10.46 -1.42
C ILE A 2 -15.51 -9.66 -2.44
N TRP A 3 -15.59 -8.32 -2.39
CA TRP A 3 -14.85 -7.43 -3.27
C TRP A 3 -13.54 -6.99 -2.62
N THR A 4 -12.41 -7.21 -3.29
CA THR A 4 -11.11 -6.72 -2.83
C THR A 4 -10.94 -5.25 -3.24
N VAL A 5 -10.77 -4.37 -2.26
CA VAL A 5 -10.64 -2.91 -2.44
C VAL A 5 -9.22 -2.47 -2.08
N TYR A 6 -8.50 -1.93 -3.05
CA TYR A 6 -7.16 -1.39 -2.85
C TYR A 6 -7.21 0.10 -2.48
N LEU A 7 -6.77 0.43 -1.25
CA LEU A 7 -6.75 1.80 -0.72
C LEU A 7 -5.33 2.37 -0.79
N SER A 8 -5.13 3.37 -1.65
CA SER A 8 -3.84 4.00 -1.88
C SER A 8 -3.88 5.53 -1.80
N GLY A 9 -2.70 6.14 -1.74
CA GLY A 9 -2.54 7.59 -1.65
C GLY A 9 -2.16 8.05 -0.25
N GLU A 10 -2.63 9.24 0.12
CA GLU A 10 -2.27 10.00 1.31
C GLU A 10 -2.25 9.18 2.62
N ILE A 11 -1.20 9.30 3.45
CA ILE A 11 -0.95 8.45 4.65
C ILE A 11 -0.91 9.21 5.99
N HIS A 12 -1.28 10.49 5.99
CA HIS A 12 -1.16 11.39 7.15
C HIS A 12 -2.50 11.70 7.84
N THR A 13 -3.60 11.11 7.37
CA THR A 13 -4.95 11.25 7.95
C THR A 13 -5.68 9.92 8.01
N ASP A 14 -6.82 9.91 8.68
CA ASP A 14 -7.62 8.74 9.06
C ASP A 14 -8.62 8.24 8.00
N TRP A 15 -8.47 8.64 6.73
CA TRP A 15 -9.51 8.38 5.73
C TRP A 15 -9.68 6.91 5.38
N ARG A 16 -8.62 6.11 5.46
CA ARG A 16 -8.69 4.67 5.18
C ARG A 16 -9.53 4.00 6.26
N GLU A 17 -9.25 4.34 7.51
CA GLU A 17 -9.95 3.89 8.70
C GLU A 17 -11.42 4.27 8.62
N ARG A 18 -11.73 5.49 8.18
CA ARG A 18 -13.13 5.94 7.99
C ARG A 18 -13.87 5.16 6.91
N ILE A 19 -13.23 4.84 5.78
CA ILE A 19 -13.83 3.99 4.74
C ILE A 19 -14.06 2.58 5.29
N GLN A 20 -13.04 1.99 5.92
CA GLN A 20 -13.12 0.65 6.48
C GLN A 20 -14.24 0.54 7.53
N ALA A 21 -14.32 1.51 8.44
CA ALA A 21 -15.36 1.57 9.47
C ALA A 21 -16.75 1.71 8.86
N GLY A 22 -16.95 2.60 7.88
CA GLY A 22 -18.24 2.77 7.23
C GLY A 22 -18.69 1.53 6.45
N CYS A 23 -17.76 0.83 5.79
CA CYS A 23 -18.08 -0.43 5.10
C CYS A 23 -18.41 -1.56 6.09
N ALA A 24 -17.75 -1.60 7.25
CA ALA A 24 -18.05 -2.57 8.30
C ALA A 24 -19.42 -2.31 8.95
N GLU A 25 -19.77 -1.05 9.24
CA GLU A 25 -21.07 -0.65 9.80
C GLU A 25 -22.23 -1.03 8.86
N LEU A 26 -22.02 -0.90 7.55
CA LEU A 26 -23.01 -1.25 6.53
C LEU A 26 -22.97 -2.73 6.11
N GLU A 27 -22.15 -3.55 6.77
CA GLU A 27 -21.95 -4.98 6.46
C GLU A 27 -21.66 -5.24 4.97
N LEU A 28 -20.89 -4.35 4.34
CA LEU A 28 -20.57 -4.49 2.92
C LEU A 28 -19.64 -5.69 2.70
N PRO A 29 -19.85 -6.50 1.65
CA PRO A 29 -19.03 -7.67 1.37
C PRO A 29 -17.72 -7.26 0.70
N VAL A 30 -16.87 -6.54 1.42
CA VAL A 30 -15.58 -6.03 0.94
C VAL A 30 -14.44 -6.41 1.87
N GLU A 31 -13.26 -6.59 1.30
CA GLU A 31 -11.99 -6.68 2.03
C GLU A 31 -11.05 -5.59 1.53
N PHE A 32 -10.15 -5.13 2.39
CA PHE A 32 -9.26 -4.02 2.07
C PHE A 32 -7.81 -4.46 2.01
N VAL A 33 -7.10 -3.97 1.00
CA VAL A 33 -5.65 -4.12 0.85
C VAL A 33 -5.01 -2.76 0.61
N SER A 34 -3.77 -2.59 1.02
CA SER A 34 -3.04 -1.33 0.87
C SER A 34 -1.53 -1.56 0.74
N PRO A 35 -0.77 -0.57 0.24
CA PRO A 35 0.68 -0.55 0.37
C PRO A 35 1.12 -0.68 1.83
N ASN A 36 2.39 -1.06 2.03
CA ASN A 36 3.01 -0.91 3.34
C ASN A 36 3.21 0.57 3.65
N THR A 37 2.56 1.06 4.70
CA THR A 37 2.67 2.45 5.16
C THR A 37 3.58 2.59 6.38
N ASP A 38 4.02 1.48 6.97
CA ASP A 38 4.98 1.48 8.06
C ASP A 38 6.40 1.69 7.51
N HIS A 39 7.07 2.72 8.01
CA HIS A 39 8.35 3.18 7.47
C HIS A 39 9.43 2.12 7.65
N ASP A 40 9.59 1.60 8.87
CA ASP A 40 10.67 0.68 9.20
C ASP A 40 10.57 -0.63 8.42
N SER A 41 9.37 -1.22 8.34
CA SER A 41 9.15 -2.45 7.57
C SER A 41 9.15 -2.21 6.06
N SER A 42 8.81 -1.00 5.59
CA SER A 42 8.92 -0.64 4.17
C SER A 42 10.39 -0.55 3.75
N ASP A 43 11.22 0.11 4.55
CA ASP A 43 12.67 0.26 4.29
C ASP A 43 13.41 -1.06 4.40
N ALA A 44 12.94 -1.97 5.27
CA ALA A 44 13.51 -3.30 5.46
C ALA A 44 12.90 -4.39 4.55
N ALA A 45 11.97 -4.05 3.63
CA ALA A 45 11.22 -5.04 2.86
C ALA A 45 12.10 -6.04 2.07
N GLY A 46 13.29 -5.60 1.65
CA GLY A 46 14.27 -6.41 0.93
C GLY A 46 15.21 -7.25 1.80
N ASP A 47 15.27 -7.02 3.11
CA ASP A 47 16.29 -7.61 4.00
C ASP A 47 16.13 -9.14 4.12
N HIS A 48 14.92 -9.66 3.92
CA HIS A 48 14.63 -11.10 3.90
C HIS A 48 15.24 -11.83 2.69
N LEU A 49 15.72 -11.11 1.68
CA LEU A 49 16.35 -11.65 0.49
C LEU A 49 17.90 -11.65 0.58
N GLY A 50 18.43 -11.37 1.77
CA GLY A 50 19.87 -11.28 2.06
C GLY A 50 20.30 -9.87 2.43
N ALA A 51 21.43 -9.74 3.12
CA ALA A 51 21.97 -8.44 3.49
C ALA A 51 22.66 -7.76 2.30
N GLU A 52 22.53 -6.43 2.19
CA GLU A 52 23.32 -5.61 1.26
C GLU A 52 24.42 -4.87 2.01
N ALA A 53 25.59 -4.76 1.39
CA ALA A 53 26.72 -4.03 1.97
C ALA A 53 26.61 -2.50 1.82
N GLN A 54 25.93 -2.03 0.76
CA GLN A 54 25.76 -0.59 0.51
C GLN A 54 24.31 -0.16 0.74
N PRO A 55 24.06 0.96 1.45
CA PRO A 55 22.71 1.45 1.70
C PRO A 55 21.88 1.64 0.43
N PHE A 56 22.50 2.13 -0.65
CA PHE A 56 21.85 2.27 -1.95
C PHE A 56 21.22 0.96 -2.47
N TRP A 57 21.94 -0.16 -2.36
CA TRP A 57 21.43 -1.45 -2.82
C TRP A 57 20.36 -2.01 -1.90
N ARG A 58 20.46 -1.75 -0.59
CA ARG A 58 19.41 -2.09 0.37
C ARG A 58 18.10 -1.37 0.00
N ASP A 59 18.16 -0.07 -0.18
CA ASP A 59 16.99 0.76 -0.52
C ASP A 59 16.43 0.39 -1.89
N HIS A 60 17.29 0.18 -2.88
CA HIS A 60 16.87 -0.25 -4.22
C HIS A 60 16.12 -1.59 -4.17
N LYS A 61 16.63 -2.55 -3.39
CA LYS A 61 16.01 -3.86 -3.24
C LYS A 61 14.66 -3.77 -2.51
N SER A 62 14.58 -3.07 -1.39
CA SER A 62 13.32 -2.86 -0.65
C SER A 62 12.28 -2.15 -1.53
N SER A 63 12.69 -1.13 -2.28
CA SER A 63 11.82 -0.45 -3.26
C SER A 63 11.25 -1.41 -4.30
N LYS A 64 12.07 -2.33 -4.85
CA LYS A 64 11.61 -3.34 -5.83
C LYS A 64 10.65 -4.36 -5.22
N VAL A 65 10.89 -4.80 -3.98
CA VAL A 65 9.95 -5.70 -3.27
C VAL A 65 8.60 -5.02 -3.07
N ASN A 66 8.60 -3.77 -2.62
CA ASN A 66 7.37 -2.99 -2.46
C ASN A 66 6.67 -2.76 -3.80
N ALA A 67 7.41 -2.52 -4.89
CA ALA A 67 6.84 -2.38 -6.23
C ALA A 67 6.13 -3.66 -6.70
N ILE A 68 6.73 -4.84 -6.50
CA ILE A 68 6.11 -6.13 -6.82
C ILE A 68 4.83 -6.33 -6.00
N ARG A 69 4.89 -6.07 -4.68
CA ARG A 69 3.74 -6.17 -3.78
C ARG A 69 2.60 -5.28 -4.26
N THR A 70 2.87 -3.99 -4.47
CA THR A 70 1.88 -3.01 -4.91
C THR A 70 1.27 -3.39 -6.24
N LYS A 71 2.07 -3.81 -7.22
CA LYS A 71 1.58 -4.25 -8.52
C LYS A 71 0.61 -5.44 -8.39
N ASN A 72 0.99 -6.47 -7.62
CA ASN A 72 0.13 -7.63 -7.39
C ASN A 72 -1.18 -7.23 -6.69
N LEU A 73 -1.13 -6.34 -5.70
CA LEU A 73 -2.33 -5.87 -5.00
C LEU A 73 -3.29 -5.16 -5.96
N ILE A 74 -2.76 -4.27 -6.81
CA ILE A 74 -3.56 -3.56 -7.82
C ILE A 74 -4.17 -4.54 -8.81
N GLU A 75 -3.39 -5.48 -9.33
CA GLU A 75 -3.88 -6.49 -10.31
C GLU A 75 -4.93 -7.43 -9.71
N SER A 76 -4.84 -7.74 -8.41
CA SER A 76 -5.80 -8.57 -7.70
C SER A 76 -7.07 -7.83 -7.25
N ALA A 77 -7.03 -6.49 -7.21
CA ALA A 77 -8.14 -5.71 -6.68
C ALA A 77 -9.31 -5.67 -7.67
N ASN A 78 -10.52 -5.69 -7.15
CA ASN A 78 -11.71 -5.42 -7.95
C ASN A 78 -12.00 -3.92 -8.04
N ILE A 79 -11.64 -3.15 -7.00
CA ILE A 79 -11.86 -1.72 -6.91
C ILE A 79 -10.58 -1.05 -6.41
N GLY A 80 -10.11 0.00 -7.10
CA GLY A 80 -9.03 0.86 -6.64
C GLY A 80 -9.56 2.21 -6.16
N VAL A 81 -9.19 2.61 -4.94
CA VAL A 81 -9.51 3.92 -4.38
C VAL A 81 -8.21 4.65 -4.07
N VAL A 82 -8.01 5.81 -4.70
CA VAL A 82 -6.80 6.60 -4.55
C VAL A 82 -7.16 7.97 -4.01
N ARG A 83 -6.61 8.34 -2.85
CA ARG A 83 -6.75 9.68 -2.29
C ARG A 83 -5.49 10.51 -2.49
N PHE A 84 -5.63 11.60 -3.23
CA PHE A 84 -4.57 12.60 -3.37
C PHE A 84 -4.68 13.65 -2.26
N GLY A 85 -3.59 13.84 -1.52
CA GLY A 85 -3.47 14.92 -0.53
C GLY A 85 -3.04 16.24 -1.19
N ASN A 86 -3.04 17.33 -0.42
CA ASN A 86 -2.72 18.66 -0.94
C ASN A 86 -1.25 18.87 -1.33
N GLN A 87 -0.31 18.15 -0.70
CA GLN A 87 1.13 18.44 -0.84
C GLN A 87 1.93 17.35 -1.56
N TYR A 88 1.38 16.16 -1.79
CA TYR A 88 2.14 15.05 -2.39
C TYR A 88 1.30 14.21 -3.35
N LYS A 89 1.74 14.09 -4.61
CA LYS A 89 1.32 13.00 -5.50
C LYS A 89 2.01 11.74 -5.00
N GLN A 90 1.25 10.84 -4.35
CA GLN A 90 1.85 9.70 -3.67
C GLN A 90 2.33 8.63 -4.66
N TRP A 91 3.50 8.07 -4.39
CA TRP A 91 4.18 7.06 -5.23
C TRP A 91 3.44 5.72 -5.30
N ASN A 92 2.48 5.48 -4.41
CA ASN A 92 1.68 4.27 -4.34
C ASN A 92 0.40 4.32 -5.20
N ALA A 93 0.12 5.47 -5.83
CA ALA A 93 -1.16 5.78 -6.45
C ALA A 93 -1.39 5.14 -7.84
N ALA A 94 -0.34 4.74 -8.54
CA ALA A 94 -0.32 3.93 -9.77
C ALA A 94 1.02 4.17 -10.47
N PHE A 95 1.74 3.10 -10.81
CA PHE A 95 2.75 3.09 -11.86
C PHE A 95 2.55 1.84 -12.71
#